data_AF-M6UQ51-F1
#
_entry.id   AF-M6UQ51-F1
#
_cell.length_a   1.000
_cell.length_b   1.000
_cell.length_c   1.000
_cell.angle_alpha   90.00
_cell.angle_beta   90.00
_cell.angle_gamma   90.00
#
_symmetry.space_group_name_H-M   'P 1'
#
loop_
_entity.id
_entity.type
_entity.pdbx_description
1 polymer ?
#
loop_
_entity_poly.entity_id
_entity_poly.type
_entity_poly.pdbx_seq_one_letter_code
_entity_poly.pdbx_strand_id
1 'polypeptide(L)'
;MTIYTTIAIRDMIDHSKEVYDALLQTDLPLARAKVSRIVARDTQNLDEAEIIRACVESVAESLVDGIAAPLFYAVFGGPSWAMFYRSINTLDSLFGYKDDRYRKFGSFPAKIDDLANYLPARVTSYILVFSSMILGYNFKNSLYILHRDGRKHPSPNSGLTEAAVAGALEIQLGGTNFYNGIRNVKPKLGDAKKEFRTEQILQVNKLVLLSSILTAGFYMFIYSTCVWFWEEWKFRN
;
A
#
# COMPACT_ATOMS: atom_id res chain seq x y z
N MET A 1 21.04 -5.65 -9.47
CA MET A 1 20.88 -6.06 -8.06
C MET A 1 20.30 -4.95 -7.18
N THR A 2 20.72 -3.69 -7.31
CA THR A 2 20.33 -2.59 -6.40
C THR A 2 18.86 -2.16 -6.44
N ILE A 3 18.18 -2.26 -7.58
CA ILE A 3 16.73 -1.94 -7.68
C ILE A 3 15.88 -3.07 -7.08
N TYR A 4 16.34 -4.31 -7.13
CA TYR A 4 15.62 -5.43 -6.53
C TYR A 4 15.50 -5.29 -5.01
N THR A 5 16.54 -4.75 -4.36
CA THR A 5 16.55 -4.53 -2.91
C THR A 5 15.63 -3.40 -2.45
N THR A 6 15.08 -2.59 -3.37
CA THR A 6 14.13 -1.51 -3.03
C THR A 6 12.68 -1.92 -3.21
N ILE A 7 12.39 -3.10 -3.75
CA ILE A 7 11.03 -3.61 -4.01
C ILE A 7 10.69 -4.73 -3.01
N ALA A 8 9.60 -4.56 -2.26
CA ALA A 8 9.22 -5.45 -1.15
C ALA A 8 8.05 -6.41 -1.46
N ILE A 9 7.67 -6.56 -2.73
CA ILE A 9 6.45 -7.31 -3.12
C ILE A 9 6.45 -8.76 -2.64
N ARG A 10 7.56 -9.50 -2.81
CA ARG A 10 7.61 -10.92 -2.48
C ARG A 10 7.46 -11.14 -0.97
N ASP A 11 8.22 -10.39 -0.20
CA ASP A 11 8.24 -10.47 1.26
C ASP A 11 6.86 -10.19 1.87
N MET A 12 6.18 -9.15 1.38
CA MET A 12 4.83 -8.82 1.83
C MET A 12 3.80 -9.91 1.46
N ILE A 13 3.89 -10.48 0.25
CA ILE A 13 3.00 -11.56 -0.19
C ILE A 13 3.26 -12.84 0.63
N ASP A 14 4.52 -13.15 0.93
CA ASP A 14 4.86 -14.32 1.73
C ASP A 14 4.36 -14.17 3.17
N HIS A 15 4.57 -13.02 3.81
CA HIS A 15 4.03 -12.76 5.15
C HIS A 15 2.50 -12.77 5.19
N SER A 16 1.81 -12.19 4.21
CA SER A 16 0.34 -12.24 4.15
C SER A 16 -0.19 -13.66 3.98
N LYS A 17 0.53 -14.52 3.23
CA LYS A 17 0.20 -15.95 3.11
C LYS A 17 0.43 -16.70 4.43
N GLU A 18 1.48 -16.38 5.17
CA GLU A 18 1.67 -16.97 6.51
C GLU A 18 0.49 -16.66 7.45
N VAL A 19 -0.08 -15.44 7.36
CA VAL A 19 -1.29 -15.08 8.11
C VAL A 19 -2.49 -15.90 7.61
N TYR A 20 -2.67 -15.98 6.29
CA TYR A 20 -3.74 -16.77 5.67
C TYR A 20 -3.69 -18.25 6.08
N ASP A 21 -2.51 -18.88 6.05
CA ASP A 21 -2.32 -20.28 6.39
C ASP A 21 -2.61 -20.55 7.89
N ALA A 22 -2.23 -19.61 8.77
CA ALA A 22 -2.56 -19.70 10.19
C ALA A 22 -4.07 -19.59 10.46
N LEU A 23 -4.76 -18.68 9.74
CA LEU A 23 -6.21 -18.54 9.81
C LEU A 23 -6.95 -19.77 9.26
N LEU A 24 -6.47 -20.36 8.16
CA LEU A 24 -7.02 -21.61 7.63
C LEU A 24 -6.92 -22.78 8.61
N GLN A 25 -5.87 -22.79 9.44
CA GLN A 25 -5.67 -23.78 10.49
C GLN A 25 -6.48 -23.46 11.76
N THR A 26 -7.25 -22.36 11.78
CA THR A 26 -7.98 -21.87 12.96
C THR A 26 -7.06 -21.53 14.16
N ASP A 27 -5.77 -21.28 13.91
CA ASP A 27 -4.78 -20.95 14.94
C ASP A 27 -4.67 -19.42 15.09
N LEU A 28 -5.58 -18.85 15.89
CA LEU A 28 -5.60 -17.41 16.17
C LEU A 28 -4.33 -16.90 16.87
N PRO A 29 -3.75 -17.58 17.89
CA PRO A 29 -2.47 -17.17 18.46
C PRO A 29 -1.36 -17.07 17.42
N LEU A 30 -1.24 -18.05 16.52
CA LEU A 30 -0.25 -18.01 15.45
C LEU A 30 -0.57 -16.89 14.46
N ALA A 31 -1.83 -16.72 14.04
CA ALA A 31 -2.22 -15.66 13.11
C ALA A 31 -1.91 -14.26 13.67
N ARG A 32 -2.11 -14.01 14.97
CA ARG A 32 -1.73 -12.77 15.66
C ARG A 32 -0.22 -12.53 15.65
N ALA A 33 0.57 -13.58 15.85
CA ALA A 33 2.03 -13.52 15.83
C ALA A 33 2.58 -13.34 14.40
N LYS A 34 1.88 -13.84 13.38
CA LYS A 34 2.23 -13.63 11.97
C LYS A 34 1.88 -12.22 11.53
N VAL A 35 0.67 -11.75 11.83
CA VAL A 35 0.22 -10.42 11.39
C VAL A 35 1.01 -9.30 12.08
N SER A 36 1.48 -9.50 13.32
CA SER A 36 2.35 -8.54 14.03
C SER A 36 3.69 -8.26 13.34
N ARG A 37 4.10 -9.11 12.38
CA ARG A 37 5.33 -8.89 11.60
C ARG A 37 5.15 -7.85 10.51
N ILE A 38 3.90 -7.58 10.10
CA ILE A 38 3.55 -6.69 9.00
C ILE A 38 2.68 -5.51 9.41
N VAL A 39 2.35 -5.38 10.70
CA VAL A 39 1.60 -4.22 11.25
C VAL A 39 2.38 -3.59 12.39
N ALA A 40 2.26 -2.27 12.53
CA ALA A 40 2.81 -1.52 13.66
C ALA A 40 1.88 -1.47 14.90
N ARG A 41 0.66 -2.01 14.79
CA ARG A 41 -0.36 -1.96 15.85
C ARG A 41 -0.31 -3.18 16.77
N ASP A 42 -0.88 -3.06 17.96
CA ASP A 42 -1.01 -4.17 18.90
C ASP A 42 -1.90 -5.26 18.31
N THR A 43 -1.43 -6.52 18.33
CA THR A 43 -2.14 -7.65 17.72
C THR A 43 -2.69 -8.67 18.71
N GLN A 44 -2.31 -8.58 19.99
CA GLN A 44 -2.54 -9.62 21.00
C GLN A 44 -4.03 -9.93 21.21
N ASN A 45 -4.90 -8.92 21.04
CA ASN A 45 -6.34 -9.01 21.29
C ASN A 45 -7.18 -8.94 20.01
N LEU A 46 -6.58 -9.02 18.81
CA LEU A 46 -7.35 -8.98 17.57
C LEU A 46 -8.17 -10.25 17.41
N ASP A 47 -9.44 -10.12 17.04
CA ASP A 47 -10.24 -11.25 16.56
C ASP A 47 -9.86 -11.60 15.11
N GLU A 48 -10.46 -12.65 14.56
CA GLU A 48 -10.19 -13.11 13.19
C GLU A 48 -10.43 -12.01 12.15
N ALA A 49 -11.55 -11.28 12.24
CA ALA A 49 -11.90 -10.22 11.32
C ALA A 49 -10.87 -9.07 11.37
N GLU A 50 -10.41 -8.72 12.56
CA GLU A 50 -9.44 -7.67 12.79
C GLU A 50 -8.02 -8.06 12.36
N ILE A 51 -7.68 -9.35 12.41
CA ILE A 51 -6.44 -9.91 11.82
C ILE A 51 -6.50 -9.81 10.29
N ILE A 52 -7.60 -10.24 9.67
CA ILE A 52 -7.81 -10.14 8.22
C ILE A 52 -7.74 -8.68 7.79
N ARG A 53 -8.44 -7.79 8.50
CA ARG A 53 -8.41 -6.34 8.26
C ARG A 53 -6.99 -5.79 8.32
N ALA A 54 -6.22 -6.16 9.35
CA ALA A 54 -4.82 -5.73 9.50
C ALA A 54 -3.96 -6.15 8.30
N CYS A 55 -4.09 -7.42 7.92
CA CYS A 55 -3.35 -7.99 6.81
C CYS A 55 -3.70 -7.28 5.50
N VAL A 56 -5.00 -7.07 5.22
CA VAL A 56 -5.47 -6.40 4.01
C VAL A 56 -5.01 -4.94 3.95
N GLU A 57 -5.07 -4.21 5.07
CA GLU A 57 -4.57 -2.84 5.16
C GLU A 57 -3.06 -2.77 4.84
N SER A 58 -2.25 -3.60 5.50
CA SER A 58 -0.80 -3.62 5.28
C SER A 58 -0.42 -3.98 3.84
N VAL A 59 -1.11 -4.96 3.25
CA VAL A 59 -0.85 -5.35 1.85
C VAL A 59 -1.24 -4.21 0.90
N ALA A 60 -2.39 -3.56 1.13
CA ALA A 60 -2.86 -2.44 0.30
C ALA A 60 -1.94 -1.20 0.40
N GLU A 61 -1.46 -0.86 1.59
CA GLU A 61 -0.52 0.24 1.84
C GLU A 61 0.83 -0.03 1.16
N SER A 62 1.34 -1.26 1.27
CA SER A 62 2.64 -1.67 0.71
C SER A 62 2.76 -1.53 -0.81
N LEU A 63 1.64 -1.48 -1.53
CA LEU A 63 1.62 -1.33 -2.99
C LEU A 63 2.29 -0.02 -3.43
N VAL A 64 2.06 1.06 -2.69
CA VAL A 64 2.70 2.34 -3.01
C VAL A 64 4.14 2.33 -2.51
N ASP A 65 4.31 2.15 -1.20
CA ASP A 65 5.58 2.42 -0.53
C ASP A 65 6.67 1.41 -0.89
N GLY A 66 6.27 0.15 -1.05
CA GLY A 66 7.16 -0.98 -1.30
C GLY A 66 7.34 -1.31 -2.77
N ILE A 67 6.55 -0.73 -3.68
CA ILE A 67 6.55 -1.14 -5.10
C ILE A 67 6.44 0.04 -6.04
N ALA A 68 5.31 0.76 -6.05
CA ALA A 68 5.05 1.77 -7.07
C ALA A 68 6.02 2.95 -6.98
N ALA A 69 6.27 3.49 -5.79
CA ALA A 69 7.21 4.60 -5.65
C ALA A 69 8.66 4.19 -5.95
N PRO A 70 9.21 3.08 -5.40
CA PRO A 70 10.53 2.59 -5.82
C PRO A 70 10.67 2.40 -7.33
N LEU A 71 9.64 1.85 -7.99
CA LEU A 71 9.62 1.69 -9.45
C LEU A 71 9.60 3.02 -10.19
N PHE A 72 8.79 3.98 -9.74
CA PHE A 72 8.72 5.31 -10.32
C PHE A 72 10.12 5.96 -10.33
N TYR A 73 10.77 6.03 -9.17
CA TYR A 73 12.11 6.61 -9.06
C TYR A 73 13.16 5.82 -9.84
N ALA A 74 13.06 4.49 -9.89
CA ALA A 74 13.95 3.64 -10.68
C ALA A 74 13.84 3.89 -12.19
N VAL A 75 12.61 4.02 -12.72
CA VAL A 75 12.37 4.20 -14.16
C VAL A 75 12.81 5.59 -14.62
N PHE A 76 12.48 6.64 -13.88
CA PHE A 76 12.75 8.02 -14.31
C PHE A 76 14.13 8.56 -13.90
N GLY A 77 14.74 8.01 -12.84
CA GLY A 77 16.02 8.50 -12.30
C GLY A 77 17.07 7.41 -12.07
N GLY A 78 16.79 6.18 -12.49
CA GLY A 78 17.72 5.07 -12.34
C GLY A 78 17.89 4.59 -10.88
N PRO A 79 18.91 3.75 -10.63
CA PRO A 79 19.11 3.12 -9.32
C PRO A 79 19.38 4.12 -8.19
N SER A 80 20.01 5.27 -8.48
CA SER A 80 20.31 6.30 -7.48
C SER A 80 19.05 6.93 -6.90
N TRP A 81 18.06 7.24 -7.73
CA TRP A 81 16.79 7.80 -7.27
C TRP A 81 15.96 6.77 -6.50
N ALA A 82 15.96 5.50 -6.93
CA ALA A 82 15.31 4.43 -6.19
C ALA A 82 15.89 4.23 -4.79
N MET A 83 17.23 4.29 -4.66
CA MET A 83 17.89 4.25 -3.36
C MET A 83 17.55 5.48 -2.51
N PHE A 84 17.55 6.68 -3.11
CA PHE A 84 17.18 7.91 -2.40
C PHE A 84 15.76 7.84 -1.83
N TYR A 85 14.79 7.38 -2.64
CA TYR A 85 13.43 7.13 -2.17
C TYR A 85 13.42 6.10 -1.03
N ARG A 86 14.15 4.99 -1.15
CA ARG A 86 14.19 3.97 -0.10
C ARG A 86 14.79 4.53 1.21
N SER A 87 15.76 5.43 1.12
CA SER A 87 16.28 6.15 2.29
C SER A 87 15.22 7.04 2.94
N ILE A 88 14.42 7.77 2.15
CA ILE A 88 13.28 8.58 2.65
C ILE A 88 12.29 7.69 3.38
N ASN A 89 11.84 6.61 2.74
CA ASN A 89 10.85 5.69 3.31
C ASN A 89 11.37 5.00 4.59
N THR A 90 12.67 4.67 4.64
CA THR A 90 13.31 4.12 5.83
C THR A 90 13.37 5.14 6.97
N LEU A 91 13.68 6.41 6.66
CA LEU A 91 13.69 7.49 7.64
C LEU A 91 12.30 7.72 8.22
N ASP A 92 11.25 7.68 7.40
CA ASP A 92 9.88 7.80 7.90
C ASP A 92 9.48 6.61 8.78
N SER A 93 9.84 5.38 8.38
CA SER A 93 9.58 4.18 9.19
C SER A 93 10.30 4.21 10.56
N LEU A 94 11.50 4.81 10.64
CA LEU A 94 12.30 4.90 11.86
C LEU A 94 11.90 6.06 12.79
N PHE A 95 11.44 7.18 12.23
CA PHE A 95 11.23 8.43 12.96
C PHE A 95 9.79 8.96 12.91
N GLY A 96 8.99 8.50 11.96
CA GLY A 96 7.56 8.80 11.85
C GLY A 96 6.73 8.16 12.97
N TYR A 97 7.15 6.99 13.47
CA TYR A 97 6.52 6.31 14.62
C TYR A 97 7.26 6.57 15.94
N LYS A 98 7.33 7.84 16.38
CA LYS A 98 7.78 8.13 17.75
C LYS A 98 7.02 9.28 18.40
N ASP A 99 6.26 8.91 19.44
CA ASP A 99 6.43 9.40 20.81
C ASP A 99 6.20 10.91 20.99
N ASP A 100 5.37 11.31 21.97
CA ASP A 100 5.02 12.72 22.26
C ASP A 100 6.25 13.66 22.37
N ARG A 101 7.44 13.10 22.58
CA ARG A 101 8.75 13.79 22.61
C ARG A 101 9.33 14.19 21.24
N TYR A 102 8.94 13.55 20.12
CA TYR A 102 9.53 13.79 18.79
C TYR A 102 8.55 14.35 17.75
N ARG A 103 7.35 14.76 18.15
CA ARG A 103 6.27 15.26 17.27
C ARG A 103 6.69 16.36 16.28
N LYS A 104 7.69 17.19 16.63
CA LYS A 104 8.26 18.20 15.73
C LYS A 104 9.28 17.63 14.73
N PHE A 105 10.09 16.65 15.15
CA PHE A 105 11.10 16.00 14.31
C PHE A 105 10.53 14.94 13.37
N GLY A 106 9.54 14.14 13.80
CA GLY A 106 8.87 13.15 12.95
C GLY A 106 8.01 13.77 11.84
N SER A 107 7.58 15.03 12.01
CA SER A 107 6.74 15.72 11.02
C SER A 107 7.45 16.07 9.72
N PHE A 108 8.78 16.17 9.70
CA PHE A 108 9.54 16.53 8.51
C PHE A 108 9.84 15.32 7.60
N PRO A 109 10.37 14.18 8.12
CA PRO A 109 10.48 12.94 7.36
C PRO A 109 9.13 12.49 6.78
N ALA A 110 8.06 12.51 7.59
CA ALA A 110 6.72 12.13 7.13
C ALA A 110 6.21 13.00 5.97
N LYS A 111 6.48 14.31 6.00
CA LYS A 111 6.10 15.21 4.90
C LYS A 111 6.89 14.97 3.63
N ILE A 112 8.19 14.65 3.74
CA ILE A 112 9.02 14.33 2.58
C ILE A 112 8.59 13.00 1.98
N ASP A 113 8.31 12.00 2.81
CA ASP A 113 7.77 10.72 2.36
C ASP A 113 6.41 10.92 1.67
N ASP A 114 5.51 11.69 2.30
CA ASP A 114 4.21 12.01 1.71
C ASP A 114 4.35 12.73 0.35
N LEU A 115 5.31 13.62 0.20
CA LEU A 115 5.58 14.28 -1.08
C LEU A 115 6.17 13.30 -2.09
N ALA A 116 7.11 12.47 -1.68
CA ALA A 116 7.80 11.52 -2.55
C ALA A 116 6.84 10.44 -3.09
N ASN A 117 5.86 10.06 -2.27
CA ASN A 117 4.79 9.10 -2.61
C ASN A 117 3.58 9.75 -3.29
N TYR A 118 3.51 11.08 -3.33
CA TYR A 118 2.33 11.79 -3.85
C TYR A 118 1.95 11.34 -5.25
N LEU A 119 2.83 11.51 -6.24
CA LEU A 119 2.52 11.17 -7.63
C LEU A 119 2.34 9.65 -7.84
N PRO A 120 3.24 8.77 -7.35
CA PRO A 120 3.07 7.32 -7.45
C PRO A 120 1.73 6.83 -6.88
N ALA A 121 1.31 7.32 -5.71
CA ALA A 121 0.08 6.89 -5.06
C ALA A 121 -1.17 7.19 -5.91
N ARG A 122 -1.25 8.36 -6.55
CA ARG A 122 -2.41 8.72 -7.41
C ARG A 122 -2.48 7.77 -8.60
N VAL A 123 -1.38 7.65 -9.35
CA VAL A 123 -1.32 6.81 -10.55
C VAL A 123 -1.67 5.37 -10.20
N THR A 124 -1.03 4.82 -9.18
CA THR A 124 -1.22 3.41 -8.79
C THR A 124 -2.61 3.13 -8.23
N SER A 125 -3.25 4.08 -7.54
CA SER A 125 -4.64 3.89 -7.09
C SER A 125 -5.64 3.70 -8.24
N TYR A 126 -5.48 4.45 -9.34
CA TYR A 126 -6.31 4.26 -10.54
C TYR A 126 -5.97 2.97 -11.28
N ILE A 127 -4.68 2.59 -11.33
CA ILE A 127 -4.28 1.29 -11.86
C ILE A 127 -4.88 0.16 -11.03
N LEU A 128 -4.97 0.30 -9.71
CA LEU A 128 -5.62 -0.69 -8.84
C LEU A 128 -7.11 -0.84 -9.14
N VAL A 129 -7.82 0.28 -9.36
CA VAL A 129 -9.21 0.24 -9.83
C VAL A 129 -9.30 -0.54 -11.13
N PHE A 130 -8.40 -0.31 -12.09
CA PHE A 130 -8.37 -1.05 -13.34
C PHE A 130 -8.03 -2.54 -13.16
N SER A 131 -7.09 -2.88 -12.28
CA SER A 131 -6.78 -4.25 -11.88
C SER A 131 -8.01 -4.96 -11.31
N SER A 132 -8.82 -4.26 -10.52
CA SER A 132 -10.05 -4.81 -9.96
C SER A 132 -11.08 -5.15 -11.05
N MET A 133 -11.10 -4.41 -12.16
CA MET A 133 -11.93 -4.72 -13.33
C MET A 133 -11.46 -6.00 -14.02
N ILE A 134 -10.14 -6.14 -14.26
CA ILE A 134 -9.55 -7.33 -14.91
C ILE A 134 -9.80 -8.60 -14.07
N LEU A 135 -9.69 -8.49 -12.75
CA LEU A 135 -9.87 -9.62 -11.83
C LEU A 135 -11.35 -9.94 -11.53
N GLY A 136 -12.30 -9.18 -12.09
CA GLY A 136 -13.73 -9.41 -11.90
C GLY A 136 -14.28 -8.97 -10.54
N TYR A 137 -13.58 -8.06 -9.83
CA TYR A 137 -14.05 -7.44 -8.60
C TYR A 137 -14.91 -6.18 -8.89
N ASN A 138 -15.45 -5.54 -7.86
CA ASN A 138 -16.35 -4.40 -8.03
C ASN A 138 -15.58 -3.10 -8.32
N PHE A 139 -15.09 -2.94 -9.56
CA PHE A 139 -14.30 -1.77 -9.95
C PHE A 139 -15.07 -0.44 -9.88
N LYS A 140 -16.39 -0.46 -10.10
CA LYS A 140 -17.23 0.74 -9.97
C LYS A 140 -17.26 1.22 -8.53
N ASN A 141 -17.44 0.29 -7.59
CA ASN A 141 -17.39 0.59 -6.16
C ASN A 141 -15.97 0.96 -5.72
N SER A 142 -14.93 0.30 -6.25
CA SER A 142 -13.52 0.68 -6.05
C SER A 142 -13.26 2.14 -6.42
N LEU A 143 -13.69 2.56 -7.62
CA LEU A 143 -13.56 3.94 -8.08
C LEU A 143 -14.37 4.91 -7.21
N TYR A 144 -15.59 4.56 -6.85
CA TYR A 144 -16.45 5.38 -5.99
C TYR A 144 -15.84 5.60 -4.61
N ILE A 145 -15.42 4.54 -3.94
CA ILE A 145 -14.80 4.60 -2.60
C ILE A 145 -13.45 5.31 -2.64
N LEU A 146 -12.64 5.10 -3.68
CA LEU A 146 -11.38 5.84 -3.87
C LEU A 146 -11.62 7.36 -3.82
N HIS A 147 -12.61 7.86 -4.55
CA HIS A 147 -12.92 9.30 -4.55
C HIS A 147 -13.60 9.78 -3.26
N ARG A 148 -14.51 8.98 -2.70
CA ARG A 148 -15.29 9.32 -1.50
C ARG A 148 -14.42 9.35 -0.24
N ASP A 149 -13.52 8.37 -0.11
CA ASP A 149 -12.85 8.05 1.15
C ASP A 149 -11.33 8.17 1.08
N GLY A 150 -10.71 8.09 -0.10
CA GLY A 150 -9.24 8.01 -0.23
C GLY A 150 -8.47 9.21 0.33
N ARG A 151 -9.14 10.34 0.56
CA ARG A 151 -8.58 11.56 1.17
C ARG A 151 -8.85 11.70 2.66
N LYS A 152 -9.56 10.74 3.28
CA LYS A 152 -9.89 10.79 4.71
C LYS A 152 -8.72 10.40 5.60
N HIS A 153 -7.82 9.54 5.10
CA HIS A 153 -6.65 9.08 5.85
C HIS A 153 -5.71 10.26 6.19
N PRO A 154 -5.05 10.28 7.37
CA PRO A 154 -4.12 11.34 7.74
C PRO A 154 -2.96 11.52 6.74
N SER A 155 -2.43 10.41 6.21
CA SER A 155 -1.52 10.46 5.06
C SER A 155 -2.31 10.69 3.77
N PRO A 156 -1.90 11.66 2.92
CA PRO A 156 -2.48 11.92 1.61
C PRO A 156 -2.29 10.79 0.59
N ASN A 157 -1.56 9.72 0.94
CA ASN A 157 -1.17 8.65 0.02
C ASN A 157 -1.79 7.30 0.40
N SER A 158 -1.53 6.80 1.62
CA SER A 158 -1.93 5.44 2.03
C SER A 158 -3.44 5.21 1.89
N GLY A 159 -4.25 6.23 2.18
CA GLY A 159 -5.70 6.14 2.09
C GLY A 159 -6.23 5.85 0.69
N LEU A 160 -5.47 6.16 -0.37
CA LEU A 160 -5.91 5.96 -1.75
C LEU A 160 -5.99 4.46 -2.10
N THR A 161 -4.91 3.71 -1.87
CA THR A 161 -4.91 2.27 -2.19
C THR A 161 -5.77 1.47 -1.23
N GLU A 162 -5.80 1.83 0.06
CA GLU A 162 -6.73 1.24 1.03
C GLU A 162 -8.19 1.45 0.60
N ALA A 163 -8.59 2.67 0.24
CA ALA A 163 -9.95 2.97 -0.21
C ALA A 163 -10.31 2.23 -1.51
N ALA A 164 -9.39 2.17 -2.46
CA ALA A 164 -9.61 1.43 -3.70
C ALA A 164 -9.78 -0.08 -3.45
N VAL A 165 -8.98 -0.69 -2.57
CA VAL A 165 -9.12 -2.10 -2.15
C VAL A 165 -10.44 -2.32 -1.41
N ALA A 166 -10.77 -1.46 -0.44
CA ALA A 166 -12.01 -1.52 0.32
C ALA A 166 -13.23 -1.51 -0.61
N GLY A 167 -13.23 -0.63 -1.61
CA GLY A 167 -14.28 -0.57 -2.61
C GLY A 167 -14.31 -1.78 -3.56
N ALA A 168 -13.15 -2.30 -3.98
CA ALA A 168 -13.06 -3.46 -4.86
C ALA A 168 -13.58 -4.75 -4.19
N LEU A 169 -13.21 -4.95 -2.92
CA LEU A 169 -13.58 -6.13 -2.14
C LEU A 169 -14.89 -5.96 -1.36
N GLU A 170 -15.46 -4.75 -1.36
CA GLU A 170 -16.72 -4.40 -0.69
C GLU A 170 -16.69 -4.59 0.83
N ILE A 171 -15.55 -4.26 1.43
CA ILE A 171 -15.26 -4.31 2.86
C ILE A 171 -15.01 -2.91 3.42
N GLN A 172 -15.01 -2.78 4.74
CA GLN A 172 -14.67 -1.53 5.43
C GLN A 172 -13.32 -1.67 6.16
N LEU A 173 -12.35 -0.85 5.78
CA LEU A 173 -11.05 -0.73 6.43
C LEU A 173 -11.04 0.45 7.41
N GLY A 174 -9.96 0.57 8.18
CA GLY A 174 -9.78 1.56 9.24
C GLY A 174 -10.52 1.18 10.53
N GLY A 175 -10.91 2.19 11.32
CA GLY A 175 -11.57 1.97 12.61
C GLY A 175 -10.60 2.02 13.80
N THR A 176 -10.90 1.27 14.86
CA THR A 176 -10.14 1.36 16.11
C THR A 176 -8.92 0.44 16.05
N ASN A 177 -7.74 1.02 16.26
CA ASN A 177 -6.48 0.31 16.45
C ASN A 177 -5.90 0.65 17.83
N PHE A 178 -4.98 -0.17 18.33
CA PHE A 178 -4.23 0.10 19.55
C PHE A 178 -2.74 0.12 19.25
N TYR A 179 -2.01 1.05 19.86
CA TYR A 179 -0.55 1.15 19.74
C TYR A 179 0.02 1.31 21.15
N ASN A 180 0.77 0.32 21.62
CA ASN A 180 1.28 0.29 23.00
C ASN A 180 0.16 0.51 24.05
N GLY A 181 -1.01 -0.10 23.82
CA GLY A 181 -2.20 0.03 24.66
C GLY A 181 -3.01 1.32 24.45
N ILE A 182 -2.53 2.27 23.64
CA ILE A 182 -3.21 3.54 23.38
C ILE A 182 -4.18 3.38 22.21
N ARG A 183 -5.45 3.70 22.46
CA ARG A 183 -6.50 3.67 21.44
C ARG A 183 -6.27 4.76 20.39
N ASN A 184 -6.23 4.38 19.11
CA ASN A 184 -6.14 5.26 17.96
C ASN A 184 -7.29 4.95 16.99
N VAL A 185 -8.10 5.95 16.65
CA VAL A 185 -9.24 5.79 15.75
C VAL A 185 -8.86 6.32 14.36
N LYS A 186 -8.63 5.40 13.43
CA LYS A 186 -8.44 5.72 12.01
C LYS A 186 -9.79 5.98 11.34
N PRO A 187 -9.85 6.87 10.33
CA PRO A 187 -11.03 7.04 9.51
C PRO A 187 -11.42 5.72 8.84
N LYS A 188 -12.73 5.48 8.74
CA LYS A 188 -13.26 4.30 8.04
C LYS A 188 -13.25 4.54 6.54
N LEU A 189 -12.73 3.57 5.79
CA LEU A 189 -12.64 3.58 4.32
C LEU A 189 -13.49 2.44 3.77
N GLY A 190 -14.41 2.74 2.86
CA GLY A 190 -15.34 1.77 2.31
C GLY A 190 -16.59 1.54 3.16
N ASP A 191 -17.41 0.60 2.69
CA ASP A 191 -18.68 0.22 3.30
C ASP A 191 -18.61 -1.26 3.69
N ALA A 192 -19.14 -1.62 4.86
CA ALA A 192 -19.18 -3.00 5.35
C ALA A 192 -20.28 -3.82 4.65
N LYS A 193 -20.21 -3.92 3.31
CA LYS A 193 -21.17 -4.69 2.49
C LYS A 193 -20.91 -6.18 2.58
N LYS A 194 -19.66 -6.58 2.79
CA LYS A 194 -19.22 -7.94 3.09
C LYS A 194 -18.50 -7.98 4.43
N GLU A 195 -18.70 -9.06 5.15
CA GLU A 195 -17.92 -9.39 6.35
C GLU A 195 -16.49 -9.79 5.97
N PHE A 196 -15.58 -9.68 6.93
CA PHE A 196 -14.22 -10.14 6.73
C PHE A 196 -14.18 -11.67 6.62
N ARG A 197 -13.46 -12.16 5.60
CA ARG A 197 -13.23 -13.57 5.36
C ARG A 197 -11.81 -13.79 4.86
N THR A 198 -11.23 -14.92 5.23
CA THR A 198 -9.82 -15.25 4.99
C THR A 198 -9.43 -15.19 3.50
N GLU A 199 -10.37 -15.44 2.56
CA GLU A 199 -10.09 -15.33 1.12
C GLU A 199 -9.72 -13.91 0.67
N GLN A 200 -10.13 -12.88 1.42
CA GLN A 200 -9.82 -11.49 1.09
C GLN A 200 -8.33 -11.20 1.14
N ILE A 201 -7.56 -11.92 1.96
CA ILE A 201 -6.09 -11.85 1.98
C ILE A 201 -5.53 -12.26 0.61
N LEU A 202 -6.04 -13.35 0.02
CA LEU A 202 -5.63 -13.78 -1.31
C LEU A 202 -6.15 -12.83 -2.40
N GLN A 203 -7.33 -12.25 -2.24
CA GLN A 203 -7.89 -11.29 -3.19
C GLN A 203 -7.07 -9.99 -3.24
N VAL A 204 -6.69 -9.43 -2.09
CA VAL A 204 -5.82 -8.25 -2.04
C VAL A 204 -4.44 -8.55 -2.60
N ASN A 205 -3.89 -9.75 -2.35
CA ASN A 205 -2.62 -10.18 -2.95
C ASN A 205 -2.68 -10.19 -4.48
N LYS A 206 -3.76 -10.73 -5.06
CA LYS A 206 -3.98 -10.71 -6.52
C LYS A 206 -4.09 -9.28 -7.06
N LEU A 207 -4.83 -8.41 -6.37
CA LEU A 207 -4.95 -6.99 -6.72
C LEU A 207 -3.60 -6.30 -6.73
N VAL A 208 -2.80 -6.46 -5.67
CA VAL A 208 -1.47 -5.84 -5.54
C VAL A 208 -0.50 -6.38 -6.59
N LEU A 209 -0.47 -7.69 -6.81
CA LEU A 209 0.40 -8.31 -7.83
C LEU A 209 0.08 -7.78 -9.23
N LEU A 210 -1.19 -7.80 -9.64
CA LEU A 210 -1.59 -7.30 -10.95
C LEU A 210 -1.33 -5.79 -11.08
N SER A 211 -1.67 -5.02 -10.06
CA SER A 211 -1.43 -3.56 -10.05
C SER A 211 0.05 -3.23 -10.13
N SER A 212 0.91 -4.05 -9.52
CA SER A 212 2.38 -3.89 -9.60
C SER A 212 2.89 -4.10 -11.01
N ILE A 213 2.43 -5.16 -11.69
CA ILE A 213 2.80 -5.45 -13.09
C ILE A 213 2.33 -4.33 -14.01
N LEU A 214 1.07 -3.91 -13.88
CA LEU A 214 0.50 -2.84 -14.70
C LEU A 214 1.17 -1.48 -14.44
N THR A 215 1.51 -1.19 -13.18
CA THR A 215 2.25 0.03 -12.81
C THR A 215 3.64 0.04 -13.43
N ALA A 216 4.37 -1.07 -13.36
CA ALA A 216 5.68 -1.19 -14.00
C ALA A 216 5.59 -0.99 -15.52
N GLY A 217 4.63 -1.65 -16.17
CA GLY A 217 4.38 -1.48 -17.61
C GLY A 217 4.01 -0.03 -17.98
N PHE A 218 3.15 0.60 -17.18
CA PHE A 218 2.73 1.98 -17.39
C PHE A 218 3.89 2.98 -17.29
N TYR A 219 4.74 2.86 -16.26
CA TYR A 219 5.92 3.73 -16.13
C TYR A 219 6.92 3.53 -17.27
N MET A 220 7.18 2.27 -17.66
CA MET A 220 8.06 1.97 -18.80
C MET A 220 7.53 2.55 -20.11
N PHE A 221 6.21 2.50 -20.31
CA PHE A 221 5.54 3.08 -21.48
C PHE A 221 5.65 4.62 -21.51
N ILE A 222 5.45 5.28 -20.37
CA ILE A 222 5.65 6.73 -20.28
C ILE A 222 7.10 7.09 -20.62
N TYR A 223 8.04 6.40 -19.98
CA TYR A 223 9.47 6.66 -20.20
C TYR A 223 9.88 6.48 -21.66
N SER A 224 9.49 5.37 -22.30
CA SER A 224 9.83 5.13 -23.71
C SER A 224 9.24 6.18 -24.65
N THR A 225 8.00 6.62 -24.37
CA THR A 225 7.34 7.67 -25.14
C THR A 225 8.08 9.00 -24.99
N CYS A 226 8.48 9.38 -23.77
CA CYS A 226 9.27 10.59 -23.53
C CYS A 226 10.62 10.57 -24.24
N VAL A 227 11.34 9.44 -24.18
CA VAL A 227 12.62 9.27 -24.89
C VAL A 227 12.43 9.38 -26.40
N TRP A 228 11.39 8.75 -26.95
CA TRP A 228 11.09 8.82 -28.37
C TRP A 228 10.83 10.26 -28.84
N PHE A 229 10.00 11.02 -28.12
CA PHE A 229 9.75 12.43 -28.44
C PHE A 229 11.00 13.30 -28.30
N TRP A 230 11.87 13.02 -27.32
CA TRP A 230 13.12 13.73 -27.13
C TRP A 230 14.08 13.52 -28.30
N GLU A 231 14.28 12.27 -28.73
CA GLU A 231 15.11 11.96 -29.89
C GLU A 231 14.54 12.60 -31.16
N GLU A 232 13.23 12.48 -31.40
CA GLU A 232 12.58 13.10 -32.57
C GLU A 232 12.75 14.63 -32.58
N TRP A 233 12.62 15.29 -31.42
CA TRP A 233 12.86 16.74 -31.31
C TRP A 233 14.32 17.12 -31.59
N LYS A 234 15.26 16.30 -31.13
CA LYS A 234 16.71 16.49 -31.33
C LYS A 234 17.15 16.26 -32.77
N PHE A 235 16.47 15.40 -33.53
CA PHE A 235 16.73 15.23 -34.97
C PHE A 235 16.10 16.34 -35.83
N ARG A 236 15.08 17.04 -35.31
CA ARG A 236 14.37 18.11 -36.02
C ARG A 236 14.94 19.51 -35.79
N ASN A 237 15.77 19.73 -34.77
CA ASN A 237 16.41 21.01 -34.44
C ASN A 237 17.93 20.85 -34.31
#